data_AF-T0ZHA4-F1
#
_entry.id   AF-T0ZHA4-F1
#
_cell.length_a   1.000
_cell.length_b   1.000
_cell.length_c   1.000
_cell.angle_alpha   90.00
_cell.angle_beta   90.00
_cell.angle_gamma   90.00
#
_symmetry.space_group_name_H-M   'P 1'
#
loop_
_entity.id
_entity.type
_entity.pdbx_description
1 polymer ?
#
loop_
_entity_poly.entity_id
_entity_poly.type
_entity_poly.pdbx_seq_one_letter_code
_entity_poly.pdbx_strand_id
1 'polypeptide(L)'
;MLLTVWAINRVIHPESATQLERWTPTTDLPRLTGVPPGAFTKDAFLYSLDKVCGEDPDTARLVDRTDTLEEELYRHWRSTHPLPPGCARPSPTT
;
A
#
# COMPACT_ATOMS: atom_id res chain seq x y z
N MET A 1 -3.53 -3.46 -2.09
CA MET A 1 -3.11 -4.10 -3.36
C MET A 1 -3.06 -3.12 -4.54
N LEU A 2 -3.99 -2.16 -4.65
CA LEU A 2 -3.94 -1.12 -5.70
C LEU A 2 -2.66 -0.27 -5.69
N LEU A 3 -2.16 0.12 -4.50
CA LEU A 3 -0.86 0.81 -4.35
C LEU A 3 0.33 -0.03 -4.87
N THR A 4 0.33 -1.33 -4.63
CA THR A 4 1.37 -2.25 -5.12
C THR A 4 1.37 -2.31 -6.65
N VAL A 5 0.18 -2.39 -7.25
CA VAL A 5 0.00 -2.33 -8.71
C VAL A 5 0.50 -1.00 -9.28
N TRP A 6 0.15 0.12 -8.63
CA TRP A 6 0.64 1.45 -9.01
C TRP A 6 2.17 1.52 -8.97
N ALA A 7 2.80 1.01 -7.89
CA ALA A 7 4.24 1.05 -7.70
C ALA A 7 4.99 0.22 -8.75
N ILE A 8 4.50 -1.00 -9.03
CA ILE A 8 5.06 -1.88 -10.08
C ILE A 8 4.97 -1.19 -11.44
N ASN A 9 3.82 -0.60 -11.77
CA ASN A 9 3.59 0.04 -13.06
C ASN A 9 4.45 1.29 -13.24
N ARG A 10 4.64 2.07 -12.17
CA ARG A 10 5.53 3.25 -12.20
C ARG A 10 6.98 2.89 -12.47
N VAL A 11 7.45 1.73 -11.98
CA VAL A 11 8.83 1.27 -12.18
C VAL A 11 9.03 0.70 -13.59
N ILE A 12 8.06 -0.07 -14.10
CA ILE A 12 8.16 -0.72 -15.42
C ILE A 12 7.92 0.29 -16.55
N HIS A 13 6.90 1.13 -16.42
CA HIS A 13 6.49 2.08 -17.45
C HIS A 13 5.90 3.35 -16.80
N PRO A 14 6.70 4.39 -16.53
CA PRO A 14 6.27 5.55 -15.74
C PRO A 14 5.01 6.23 -16.26
N GLU A 15 4.82 6.29 -17.58
CA GLU A 15 3.63 6.87 -18.21
C GLU A 15 2.34 6.10 -17.87
N SER A 16 2.44 4.80 -17.61
CA SER A 16 1.30 3.96 -17.23
C SER A 16 0.70 4.34 -15.88
N ALA A 17 1.49 4.95 -14.99
CA ALA A 17 1.03 5.42 -13.67
C ALA A 17 -0.05 6.51 -13.78
N THR A 18 -0.19 7.16 -14.94
CA THR A 18 -1.24 8.15 -15.22
C THR A 18 -2.47 7.57 -15.93
N GLN A 19 -2.36 6.34 -16.45
CA GLN A 19 -3.40 5.66 -17.25
C GLN A 19 -3.68 4.24 -16.73
N LEU A 20 -3.57 4.05 -15.42
CA LEU A 20 -3.62 2.72 -14.80
C LEU A 20 -4.91 1.96 -15.09
N GLU A 21 -6.04 2.64 -15.24
CA GLU A 21 -7.31 2.01 -15.61
C GLU A 21 -7.30 1.38 -17.00
N ARG A 22 -6.47 1.89 -17.91
CA ARG A 22 -6.30 1.35 -19.27
C ARG A 22 -5.18 0.31 -19.33
N TRP A 23 -4.12 0.53 -18.55
CA TRP A 23 -2.91 -0.28 -18.60
C TRP A 23 -2.97 -1.52 -17.71
N THR A 24 -3.55 -1.42 -16.52
CA THR A 24 -3.61 -2.56 -15.59
C THR A 24 -4.38 -3.76 -16.16
N PRO A 25 -5.53 -3.58 -16.85
CA PRO A 25 -6.25 -4.70 -17.47
C PRO A 25 -5.49 -5.43 -18.57
N THR A 26 -4.49 -4.81 -19.20
CA THR A 26 -3.70 -5.44 -20.28
C THR A 26 -2.50 -6.23 -19.77
N THR A 27 -2.32 -6.31 -18.45
CA THR A 27 -1.21 -7.03 -17.81
C THR A 27 -1.69 -8.25 -17.03
N ASP A 28 -0.74 -9.03 -16.50
CA ASP A 28 -1.02 -10.12 -15.58
C ASP A 28 -1.38 -9.66 -14.16
N LEU A 29 -1.33 -8.35 -13.86
CA LEU A 29 -1.57 -7.82 -12.52
C LEU A 29 -2.95 -8.14 -11.95
N PRO A 30 -4.08 -8.05 -12.70
CA PRO A 30 -5.37 -8.49 -12.20
C PRO A 30 -5.37 -9.97 -11.76
N ARG A 31 -4.67 -10.85 -12.51
CA ARG A 31 -4.53 -12.27 -12.15
C ARG A 31 -3.70 -12.45 -10.89
N LEU A 32 -2.55 -11.77 -10.81
CA LEU A 32 -1.63 -11.87 -9.67
C LEU A 32 -2.20 -11.28 -8.38
N THR A 33 -3.09 -10.30 -8.51
CA THR A 33 -3.73 -9.63 -7.37
C THR A 33 -5.10 -10.23 -7.04
N GLY A 34 -5.69 -11.05 -7.91
CA GLY A 34 -7.08 -11.49 -7.73
C GLY A 34 -8.10 -10.35 -7.72
N VAL A 35 -7.70 -9.13 -8.10
CA VAL A 35 -8.58 -7.97 -8.21
C VAL A 35 -9.15 -7.96 -9.63
N PRO A 36 -10.48 -7.89 -9.79
CA PRO A 36 -11.08 -7.90 -11.12
C PRO A 36 -10.64 -6.67 -11.93
N PRO A 37 -10.40 -6.80 -13.25
CA PRO A 37 -9.91 -5.71 -14.09
C PRO A 37 -10.74 -4.41 -13.97
N GLY A 38 -12.07 -4.53 -13.84
CA GLY A 38 -12.97 -3.37 -13.71
C GLY A 38 -12.89 -2.64 -12.36
N ALA A 39 -12.22 -3.20 -11.36
CA ALA A 39 -12.00 -2.53 -10.07
C ALA A 39 -10.78 -1.59 -10.10
N PHE A 40 -9.96 -1.64 -11.15
CA PHE A 40 -8.84 -0.71 -11.37
C PHE A 40 -9.33 0.59 -11.98
N THR A 41 -10.16 1.35 -11.24
CA THR A 41 -10.60 2.68 -11.67
C THR A 41 -9.62 3.74 -11.21
N LYS A 42 -9.54 4.86 -11.93
CA LYS A 42 -8.78 6.03 -11.50
C LYS A 42 -9.12 6.45 -10.06
N ASP A 43 -10.41 6.45 -9.71
CA ASP A 43 -10.87 6.83 -8.37
C ASP A 43 -10.38 5.86 -7.30
N ALA A 44 -10.38 4.55 -7.57
CA ALA A 44 -9.86 3.55 -6.63
C ALA A 44 -8.34 3.74 -6.40
N PHE A 45 -7.59 4.14 -7.44
CA PHE A 45 -6.18 4.48 -7.32
C PHE A 45 -5.94 5.76 -6.52
N LEU A 46 -6.67 6.84 -6.84
CA LEU A 46 -6.55 8.11 -6.11
C LEU A 46 -6.92 7.93 -4.64
N TYR A 47 -8.03 7.22 -4.36
CA TYR A 47 -8.42 6.86 -3.00
C TYR A 47 -7.32 6.08 -2.27
N SER A 48 -6.62 5.18 -2.97
CA SER A 48 -5.51 4.44 -2.39
C SER A 48 -4.30 5.35 -2.12
N LEU A 49 -4.02 6.33 -2.98
CA LEU A 49 -2.94 7.30 -2.76
C LEU A 49 -3.24 8.25 -1.60
N ASP A 50 -4.49 8.68 -1.43
CA ASP A 50 -4.93 9.51 -0.31
C ASP A 50 -4.66 8.86 1.06
N LYS A 51 -4.62 7.52 1.10
CA LYS A 51 -4.24 6.77 2.31
C LYS A 51 -2.77 6.88 2.65
N VAL A 52 -1.89 7.09 1.66
CA VAL A 52 -0.45 7.28 1.85
C VAL A 52 -0.13 8.73 2.15
N CYS A 53 -0.65 9.65 1.34
CA CYS A 53 -0.45 11.07 1.52
C CYS A 53 -1.74 11.78 1.14
N GLY A 54 -2.29 12.57 2.06
CA GLY A 54 -3.55 13.26 1.82
C GLY A 54 -3.75 14.38 2.81
N GLU A 55 -4.74 15.21 2.53
CA GLU A 55 -5.09 16.30 3.43
C GLU A 55 -5.66 15.75 4.75
N ASP A 56 -5.22 16.35 5.86
CA ASP A 56 -5.82 16.13 7.17
C ASP A 56 -7.02 17.07 7.32
N PRO A 57 -8.24 16.53 7.50
CA PRO A 57 -9.47 17.33 7.59
C PRO A 57 -9.47 18.28 8.79
N ASP A 58 -8.69 18.00 9.84
CA ASP A 58 -8.67 18.81 11.06
C ASP A 58 -7.67 19.97 10.96
N THR A 59 -6.63 19.83 10.12
CA THR A 59 -5.54 20.82 10.02
C THR A 59 -5.43 21.48 8.65
N ALA A 60 -6.17 21.00 7.64
CA ALA A 60 -6.10 21.41 6.24
C ALA A 60 -4.65 21.37 5.68
N ARG A 61 -3.83 20.45 6.22
CA ARG A 61 -2.44 20.26 5.81
C ARG A 61 -2.28 18.94 5.10
N LEU A 62 -1.37 18.91 4.13
CA LEU A 62 -0.93 17.66 3.54
C LEU A 62 -0.14 16.87 4.58
N VAL A 63 -0.58 15.65 4.86
CA VAL A 63 0.07 14.75 5.82
C VAL A 63 0.53 13.50 5.10
N ASP A 64 1.82 13.20 5.24
CA ASP A 64 2.39 11.91 4.88
C ASP A 64 2.11 10.90 6.01
N ARG A 65 1.45 9.79 5.66
CA ARG A 65 1.04 8.72 6.57
C ARG A 65 1.92 7.48 6.41
N THR A 66 3.01 7.56 5.66
CA THR A 66 3.91 6.43 5.37
C THR A 66 4.44 5.79 6.66
N ASP A 67 4.93 6.58 7.62
CA ASP A 67 5.45 6.07 8.89
C ASP A 67 4.40 5.24 9.66
N THR A 68 3.16 5.71 9.68
CA THR A 68 2.05 5.01 10.35
C THR A 68 1.69 3.71 9.62
N LEU A 69 1.67 3.74 8.28
CA LEU A 69 1.43 2.55 7.46
C LEU A 69 2.53 1.50 7.63
N GLU A 70 3.79 1.91 7.70
CA GLU A 70 4.92 1.02 7.96
C GLU A 70 4.82 0.37 9.34
N GLU A 71 4.45 1.13 10.37
CA GLU A 71 4.29 0.59 11.72
C GLU A 71 3.13 -0.43 11.78
N GLU A 72 1.97 -0.11 11.20
CA GLU A 72 0.82 -1.02 11.07
C GLU A 72 1.20 -2.31 10.33
N LEU A 73 1.92 -2.18 9.21
CA LEU A 73 2.38 -3.30 8.40
C LEU A 73 3.36 -4.17 9.20
N TYR A 74 4.30 -3.56 9.92
CA TYR A 74 5.23 -4.27 10.79
C TYR A 74 4.50 -5.02 11.91
N ARG A 75 3.51 -4.39 12.55
CA ARG A 75 2.69 -5.06 13.59
C ARG A 75 1.94 -6.27 13.01
N HIS A 76 1.34 -6.12 11.82
CA HIS A 76 0.67 -7.23 11.14
C HIS A 76 1.63 -8.35 10.72
N TRP A 77 2.83 -8.00 10.25
CA TRP A 77 3.87 -8.98 9.95
C TRP A 77 4.30 -9.74 11.20
N ARG A 78 4.49 -9.05 12.33
CA ARG A 78 4.88 -9.68 13.60
C ARG A 78 3.80 -10.58 14.18
N SER A 79 2.52 -10.29 13.97
CA SER A 79 1.45 -11.17 14.42
C SER A 79 1.38 -12.46 13.59
N THR A 80 1.69 -12.39 12.29
CA THR A 80 1.71 -13.55 11.38
C THR A 80 3.05 -14.31 11.42
N HIS A 81 4.13 -13.65 11.80
CA HIS A 81 5.49 -14.18 11.90
C HIS A 81 6.10 -13.85 13.28
N PRO A 82 5.61 -14.49 14.36
CA PRO A 82 6.11 -14.24 15.70
C PRO A 82 7.60 -14.58 15.80
N LEU A 83 8.32 -13.84 16.65
CA LEU A 83 9.74 -14.13 16.88
C LEU A 83 9.90 -15.53 17.49
N PRO A 84 10.95 -16.27 17.10
CA PRO A 84 11.31 -17.50 17.79
C PRO A 84 11.52 -17.23 19.28
N PRO A 85 11.14 -18.17 20.16
CA PRO A 85 11.40 -18.04 21.59
C PRO A 85 12.90 -17.85 21.81
N GLY A 86 13.28 -16.76 22.50
CA GLY A 86 14.67 -16.37 22.77
C GLY A 86 15.20 -15.18 21.93
N CYS A 87 14.52 -14.78 20.85
CA CYS A 87 14.86 -13.56 20.08
C CYS A 87 13.98 -12.35 20.42
N ALA A 88 12.92 -12.52 21.21
CA ALA A 88 12.17 -11.40 21.76
C ALA A 88 13.04 -10.68 22.80
N ARG A 89 13.23 -9.37 22.60
CA ARG A 89 13.95 -8.52 23.56
C ARG A 89 13.29 -8.70 24.93
N PRO A 90 14.04 -9.00 26.01
CA PRO A 90 13.43 -9.23 27.31
C PRO A 90 12.65 -7.99 27.72
N SER A 91 11.40 -8.21 28.13
CA SER A 91 10.58 -7.15 28.74
C SER A 91 11.34 -6.57 29.94
N PRO A 92 11.36 -5.25 30.12
CA PRO A 92 12.04 -4.66 31.26
C PRO A 92 11.34 -5.14 32.54
N THR A 93 12.04 -5.96 33.33
CA THR A 93 11.65 -6.30 34.69
C THR A 93 11.67 -5.04 35.54
N THR A 94 10.51 -4.74 36.13
CA THR A 94 10.33 -3.77 37.21
C THR A 94 11.15 -4.15 38.43
#